data_AF-A0A2M7W064-F1
#
_entry.id   AF-A0A2M7W064-F1
#
_cell.length_a   1.000
_cell.length_b   1.000
_cell.length_c   1.000
_cell.angle_alpha   90.00
_cell.angle_beta   90.00
_cell.angle_gamma   90.00
#
_symmetry.space_group_name_H-M   'P 1'
#
loop_
_entity.id
_entity.type
_entity.pdbx_description
1 polymer ?
#
loop_
_entity_poly.entity_id
_entity_poly.type
_entity_poly.pdbx_seq_one_letter_code
_entity_poly.pdbx_strand_id
1 'polypeptide(L)'
;MKDSLKNAGHLIDCNAPPFIPPNWSVEKHQPGGLWKFNSTKISFYQSQRQTKEFIEGNKLRQELAGKSVLNANVLDYLLAHPDLIPESWKNKRVYFWGTIYRDPDGDLHVRHLDWNGSQWGWHFKWLNNIFGFGSFVAIAS
;
A
#
# COMPACT_ATOMS: atom_id res chain seq x y z
N MET A 1 -13.07 -4.65 36.55
CA MET A 1 -11.93 -5.25 35.80
C MET A 1 -12.41 -5.70 34.42
N LYS A 2 -12.75 -4.78 33.50
CA LYS A 2 -13.18 -5.14 32.13
C LYS A 2 -12.54 -4.27 31.03
N ASP A 3 -11.44 -3.58 31.33
CA ASP A 3 -10.79 -2.66 30.37
C ASP A 3 -9.31 -2.99 30.07
N SER A 4 -8.80 -4.14 30.49
CA SER A 4 -7.36 -4.45 30.36
C SER A 4 -6.98 -5.36 29.17
N LEU A 5 -7.89 -5.65 28.23
CA LEU A 5 -7.59 -6.54 27.08
C LEU A 5 -7.66 -5.89 25.70
N LYS A 6 -7.92 -4.58 25.56
CA LYS A 6 -7.97 -3.90 24.25
C LYS A 6 -6.63 -3.36 23.74
N ASN A 7 -5.51 -3.63 24.41
CA ASN A 7 -4.22 -2.97 24.11
C ASN A 7 -3.12 -3.94 23.67
N ALA A 8 -3.48 -5.09 23.09
CA ALA A 8 -2.54 -5.86 22.27
C ALA A 8 -2.33 -5.05 20.98
N GLY A 9 -1.25 -4.25 20.93
CA GLY A 9 -0.98 -3.40 19.78
C GLY A 9 -1.01 -4.19 18.46
N HIS A 10 -1.51 -3.56 17.40
CA HIS A 10 -1.62 -4.15 16.08
C HIS A 10 -0.22 -4.39 15.48
N LEU A 11 0.25 -5.64 15.53
CA LEU A 11 1.52 -6.06 14.94
C LEU A 11 1.25 -6.74 13.59
N ILE A 12 1.96 -6.29 12.55
CA ILE A 12 1.84 -6.78 11.18
C ILE A 12 3.17 -7.42 10.80
N ASP A 13 3.17 -8.70 10.44
CA ASP A 13 4.35 -9.37 9.89
C ASP A 13 4.53 -8.97 8.41
N CYS A 14 5.41 -8.01 8.16
CA CYS A 14 5.75 -7.54 6.83
C CYS A 14 6.81 -8.41 6.14
N ASN A 15 7.21 -9.56 6.72
CA ASN A 15 8.05 -10.57 6.08
C ASN A 15 7.24 -11.77 5.56
N ALA A 16 5.99 -11.92 6.02
CA ALA A 16 5.10 -12.97 5.54
C ALA A 16 4.90 -12.88 4.02
N PRO A 17 4.69 -14.02 3.32
CA PRO A 17 4.32 -13.99 1.92
C PRO A 17 3.05 -13.14 1.72
N PRO A 18 3.04 -12.19 0.77
CA PRO A 18 1.85 -11.39 0.51
C PRO A 18 0.76 -12.26 -0.12
N PHE A 19 -0.50 -11.81 -0.05
CA PHE A 19 -1.57 -12.39 -0.86
C PHE A 19 -1.22 -12.38 -2.34
N ILE A 20 -1.35 -13.52 -3.02
CA ILE A 20 -1.13 -13.67 -4.47
C ILE A 20 -2.42 -14.20 -5.11
N PRO A 21 -3.01 -13.49 -6.09
CA PRO A 21 -4.14 -14.02 -6.85
C PRO A 21 -3.78 -15.30 -7.63
N PRO A 22 -4.76 -16.15 -7.98
CA PRO A 22 -4.52 -17.28 -8.87
C PRO A 22 -3.85 -16.87 -10.17
N ASN A 23 -2.83 -17.63 -10.60
CA ASN A 23 -2.03 -17.40 -11.82
C ASN A 23 -1.16 -16.12 -11.83
N TRP A 24 -1.12 -15.38 -10.73
CA TRP A 24 -0.21 -14.23 -10.58
C TRP A 24 1.05 -14.65 -9.84
N SER A 25 2.07 -13.81 -9.90
CA SER A 25 3.30 -13.98 -9.12
C SER A 25 3.74 -12.66 -8.50
N VAL A 26 4.69 -12.74 -7.56
CA VAL A 26 5.31 -11.58 -6.94
C VAL A 26 6.66 -11.34 -7.60
N GLU A 27 6.79 -10.20 -8.26
CA GLU A 27 8.02 -9.74 -8.89
C GLU A 27 9.00 -9.19 -7.84
N LYS A 28 8.47 -8.45 -6.87
CA LYS A 28 9.27 -7.86 -5.79
C LYS A 28 8.44 -7.79 -4.53
N HIS A 29 9.04 -8.17 -3.41
CA HIS A 29 8.51 -7.91 -2.08
C HIS A 29 9.62 -7.32 -1.21
N GLN A 30 9.39 -6.13 -0.69
CA GLN A 30 10.26 -5.46 0.25
C GLN A 30 9.83 -5.86 1.68
N PRO A 31 10.64 -6.65 2.39
CA PRO A 31 10.34 -7.03 3.77
C PRO A 31 10.38 -5.79 4.67
N GLY A 32 9.51 -5.78 5.68
CA GLY A 32 9.43 -4.70 6.67
C GLY A 32 9.64 -5.15 8.12
N GLY A 33 9.88 -6.46 8.36
CA GLY A 33 9.93 -7.02 9.71
C GLY A 33 8.56 -7.05 10.39
N LEU A 34 8.57 -7.20 11.71
CA LEU A 34 7.38 -7.01 12.53
C LEU A 34 7.12 -5.52 12.70
N TRP A 35 6.07 -5.03 12.08
CA TRP A 35 5.69 -3.63 12.15
C TRP A 35 4.53 -3.42 13.13
N LYS A 36 4.78 -2.65 14.18
CA LYS A 36 3.73 -2.12 15.05
C LYS A 36 2.97 -1.01 14.33
N PHE A 37 1.75 -1.32 13.88
CA PHE A 37 0.89 -0.39 13.20
C PHE A 37 0.59 0.83 14.07
N ASN A 38 0.73 1.99 13.44
CA ASN A 38 0.30 3.27 13.96
C ASN A 38 0.02 4.15 12.76
N SER A 39 -1.22 4.59 12.59
CA SER A 39 -1.63 5.41 11.45
C SER A 39 -0.87 6.74 11.36
N THR A 40 -0.34 7.26 12.48
CA THR A 40 0.48 8.48 12.51
C THR A 40 1.93 8.25 12.07
N LYS A 41 2.36 6.98 11.97
CA LYS A 41 3.66 6.54 11.44
C LYS A 41 3.59 6.16 9.95
N ILE A 42 2.49 6.52 9.30
CA ILE A 42 2.32 6.35 7.85
C ILE A 42 2.26 7.74 7.24
N SER A 43 3.25 8.02 6.40
CA SER A 43 3.28 9.22 5.58
C SER A 43 2.91 8.91 4.15
N PHE A 44 2.40 9.93 3.45
CA PHE A 44 2.01 9.82 2.06
C PHE A 44 2.99 10.56 1.17
N TYR A 45 3.82 9.81 0.47
CA TYR A 45 4.72 10.36 -0.52
C TYR A 45 3.98 10.60 -1.84
N GLN A 46 4.22 11.76 -2.43
CA GLN A 46 3.93 12.06 -3.83
C GLN A 46 5.19 12.59 -4.49
N SER A 47 5.48 12.10 -5.69
CA SER A 47 6.53 12.67 -6.52
C SER A 47 6.13 14.09 -6.94
N GLN A 48 7.10 15.01 -7.04
CA GLN A 48 6.87 16.34 -7.59
C GLN A 48 6.35 16.29 -9.04
N ARG A 49 6.59 15.19 -9.77
CA ARG A 49 6.03 14.99 -11.11
C ARG A 49 4.53 14.75 -11.08
N GLN A 50 4.01 14.10 -10.03
CA GLN A 50 2.57 13.88 -9.83
C GLN A 50 1.81 15.16 -9.48
N THR A 51 2.50 16.20 -9.01
CA THR A 51 1.91 17.49 -8.65
C THR A 51 1.91 18.49 -9.80
N LYS A 52 2.77 18.29 -10.81
CA LYS A 52 2.86 19.14 -12.00
C LYS A 52 2.17 18.52 -13.22
N GLU A 53 2.29 17.20 -13.37
CA GLU A 53 1.76 16.42 -14.49
C GLU A 53 1.38 15.01 -13.99
N PHE A 54 1.80 13.97 -14.72
CA PHE A 54 1.66 12.58 -14.36
C PHE A 54 3.01 11.87 -14.42
N ILE A 55 3.17 10.78 -13.68
CA ILE A 55 4.34 9.91 -13.77
C ILE A 55 3.91 8.50 -14.16
N GLU A 56 4.62 7.89 -15.10
CA GLU A 56 4.45 6.48 -15.44
C GLU A 56 5.00 5.60 -14.30
N GLY A 57 4.33 4.50 -13.99
CA GLY A 57 4.55 3.71 -12.78
C GLY A 57 5.95 3.09 -12.67
N ASN A 58 6.60 2.66 -13.75
CA ASN A 58 7.99 2.17 -13.65
C ASN A 58 8.97 3.30 -13.35
N LYS A 59 8.75 4.51 -13.87
CA LYS A 59 9.54 5.69 -13.50
C LYS A 59 9.33 6.03 -12.02
N LEU A 60 8.09 5.97 -11.53
CA LEU A 60 7.80 6.14 -10.10
C LEU A 60 8.48 5.05 -9.27
N ARG A 61 8.43 3.78 -9.70
CA ARG A 61 9.13 2.66 -9.05
C ARG A 61 10.63 2.92 -8.90
N GLN A 62 11.27 3.52 -9.92
CA GLN A 62 12.68 3.93 -9.86
C GLN A 62 12.91 5.05 -8.85
N GLU A 63 12.06 6.08 -8.80
CA GLU A 63 12.15 7.16 -7.81
C GLU A 63 11.96 6.67 -6.36
N LEU A 64 11.21 5.59 -6.18
CA LEU A 64 10.97 4.97 -4.88
C LEU A 64 12.10 4.04 -4.43
N ALA A 65 13.11 3.77 -5.26
CA ALA A 65 14.24 2.94 -4.88
C ALA A 65 14.94 3.49 -3.63
N GLY A 66 15.16 2.61 -2.65
CA GLY A 66 15.76 2.99 -1.36
C GLY A 66 14.81 3.62 -0.34
N LYS A 67 13.54 3.87 -0.68
CA LYS A 67 12.55 4.36 0.30
C LYS A 67 11.93 3.20 1.08
N SER A 68 11.54 3.48 2.33
CA SER A 68 10.80 2.56 3.21
C SER A 68 9.31 2.50 2.83
N VAL A 69 9.02 2.07 1.61
CA VAL A 69 7.65 1.87 1.12
C VAL A 69 6.98 0.70 1.81
N LEU A 70 5.70 0.84 2.14
CA LEU A 70 4.92 -0.21 2.77
C LEU A 70 4.47 -1.25 1.75
N ASN A 71 4.38 -2.50 2.19
CA ASN A 71 4.08 -3.65 1.34
C ASN A 71 2.62 -4.12 1.48
N ALA A 72 2.22 -5.12 0.69
CA ALA A 72 0.83 -5.56 0.63
C ALA A 72 0.32 -6.22 1.92
N ASN A 73 1.18 -6.69 2.82
CA ASN A 73 0.74 -7.27 4.09
C ASN A 73 0.04 -6.22 4.96
N VAL A 74 0.49 -4.96 4.85
CA VAL A 74 -0.10 -3.82 5.55
C VAL A 74 -1.47 -3.50 4.96
N LEU A 75 -1.60 -3.53 3.63
CA LEU A 75 -2.88 -3.38 2.96
C LEU A 75 -3.88 -4.44 3.41
N ASP A 76 -3.48 -5.72 3.39
CA ASP A 76 -4.35 -6.84 3.77
C ASP A 76 -4.79 -6.75 5.22
N TYR A 77 -3.88 -6.33 6.11
CA TYR A 77 -4.21 -6.08 7.52
C TYR A 77 -5.23 -4.94 7.68
N LEU A 78 -5.04 -3.82 6.95
CA LEU A 78 -5.99 -2.69 7.01
C LEU A 78 -7.37 -3.07 6.50
N LEU A 79 -7.45 -3.87 5.44
CA LEU A 79 -8.72 -4.38 4.92
C LEU A 79 -9.45 -5.30 5.91
N ALA A 80 -8.70 -6.08 6.70
CA ALA A 80 -9.26 -6.91 7.77
C ALA A 80 -9.65 -6.10 9.02
N HIS A 81 -9.08 -4.92 9.20
CA HIS A 81 -9.30 -4.03 10.34
C HIS A 81 -9.62 -2.59 9.87
N PRO A 82 -10.75 -2.39 9.17
CA PRO A 82 -11.08 -1.11 8.52
C PRO A 82 -11.29 0.04 9.52
N ASP A 83 -11.57 -0.26 10.78
CA ASP A 83 -11.68 0.69 11.89
C ASP A 83 -10.36 1.40 12.23
N LEU A 84 -9.23 0.82 11.82
CA LEU A 84 -7.89 1.42 11.99
C LEU A 84 -7.55 2.48 10.95
N ILE A 85 -8.30 2.52 9.83
CA ILE A 85 -8.01 3.38 8.70
C ILE A 85 -8.59 4.77 8.96
N PRO A 86 -7.77 5.83 9.04
CA PRO A 86 -8.28 7.18 9.30
C PRO A 86 -9.23 7.65 8.21
N GLU A 87 -10.29 8.38 8.59
CA GLU A 87 -11.24 8.94 7.61
C GLU A 87 -10.58 9.89 6.61
N SER A 88 -9.48 10.54 6.99
CA SER A 88 -8.70 11.42 6.12
C SER A 88 -8.10 10.70 4.90
N TRP A 89 -8.14 9.36 4.86
CA TRP A 89 -7.70 8.56 3.73
C TRP A 89 -8.79 8.38 2.66
N LYS A 90 -10.07 8.69 2.94
CA LYS A 90 -11.22 8.38 2.06
C LYS A 90 -11.15 9.05 0.67
N ASN A 91 -10.40 10.13 0.52
CA ASN A 91 -10.22 10.83 -0.76
C ASN A 91 -8.87 10.54 -1.43
N LYS A 92 -8.22 9.42 -1.06
CA LYS A 92 -6.87 9.06 -1.52
C LYS A 92 -6.87 7.65 -2.10
N ARG A 93 -6.06 7.45 -3.15
CA ARG A 93 -5.62 6.12 -3.56
C ARG A 93 -4.25 5.87 -2.94
N VAL A 94 -4.18 4.97 -1.96
CA VAL A 94 -2.98 4.70 -1.17
C VAL A 94 -2.32 3.41 -1.66
N TYR A 95 -1.16 3.55 -2.30
CA TYR A 95 -0.43 2.47 -2.96
C TYR A 95 0.66 1.88 -2.09
N PHE A 96 0.74 0.55 -2.07
CA PHE A 96 1.68 -0.23 -1.26
C PHE A 96 2.82 -0.77 -2.12
N TRP A 97 3.71 0.14 -2.53
CA TRP A 97 4.80 -0.11 -3.49
C TRP A 97 5.89 -1.07 -2.99
N GLY A 98 5.85 -1.47 -1.72
CA GLY A 98 6.68 -2.54 -1.18
C GLY A 98 6.33 -3.92 -1.75
N THR A 99 5.25 -4.06 -2.54
CA THR A 99 4.99 -5.30 -3.29
C THR A 99 4.62 -4.98 -4.74
N ILE A 100 5.36 -5.60 -5.67
CA ILE A 100 5.09 -5.56 -7.10
C ILE A 100 4.67 -6.96 -7.54
N TYR A 101 3.54 -7.01 -8.23
CA TYR A 101 2.95 -8.21 -8.77
C TYR A 101 3.21 -8.30 -10.26
N ARG A 102 3.18 -9.52 -10.78
CA ARG A 102 3.22 -9.81 -12.21
C ARG A 102 2.00 -10.67 -12.55
N ASP A 103 1.21 -10.22 -13.49
CA ASP A 103 0.05 -10.95 -13.99
C ASP A 103 0.46 -12.03 -15.01
N PRO A 104 -0.49 -12.86 -15.50
CA PRO A 104 -0.19 -13.93 -16.47
C PRO A 104 0.37 -13.43 -17.81
N ASP A 105 0.05 -12.19 -18.21
CA ASP A 105 0.53 -11.58 -19.45
C ASP A 105 1.93 -10.97 -19.30
N GLY A 106 2.48 -11.00 -18.07
CA GLY A 106 3.80 -10.49 -17.74
C GLY A 106 3.81 -9.03 -17.31
N ASP A 107 2.64 -8.40 -17.17
CA ASP A 107 2.50 -6.99 -16.82
C ASP A 107 2.62 -6.74 -15.32
N LEU A 108 3.33 -5.67 -14.97
CA LEU A 108 3.64 -5.36 -13.58
C LEU A 108 2.58 -4.50 -12.93
N HIS A 109 2.21 -4.84 -11.70
CA HIS A 109 1.12 -4.20 -10.98
C HIS A 109 1.49 -3.86 -9.54
N VAL A 110 0.86 -2.81 -9.00
CA VAL A 110 0.89 -2.46 -7.58
C VAL A 110 -0.54 -2.44 -7.02
N ARG A 111 -0.73 -2.90 -5.79
CA ARG A 111 -2.03 -2.83 -5.09
C ARG A 111 -2.19 -1.50 -4.37
N HIS A 112 -3.42 -1.02 -4.31
CA HIS A 112 -3.79 0.15 -3.52
C HIS A 112 -5.10 -0.05 -2.77
N LEU A 113 -5.24 0.74 -1.71
CA LEU A 113 -6.45 0.95 -0.91
C LEU A 113 -7.16 2.21 -1.40
N ASP A 114 -8.49 2.18 -1.48
CA ASP A 114 -9.33 3.36 -1.65
C ASP A 114 -10.70 3.20 -0.96
N TRP A 115 -11.45 4.31 -0.89
CA TRP A 115 -12.81 4.32 -0.37
C TRP A 115 -13.78 4.56 -1.53
N ASN A 116 -14.77 3.68 -1.68
CA ASN A 116 -15.72 3.74 -2.79
C ASN A 116 -17.01 4.53 -2.48
N GLY A 117 -17.10 5.15 -1.30
CA GLY A 117 -18.30 5.83 -0.80
C GLY A 117 -19.01 5.08 0.33
N SER A 118 -18.90 3.75 0.39
CA SER A 118 -19.54 2.91 1.41
C SER A 118 -18.58 2.02 2.19
N GLN A 119 -17.48 1.58 1.57
CA GLN A 119 -16.50 0.69 2.19
C GLN A 119 -15.09 0.92 1.66
N TRP A 120 -14.11 0.43 2.43
CA TRP A 120 -12.73 0.33 1.97
C TRP A 120 -12.59 -0.82 0.97
N GLY A 121 -11.92 -0.55 -0.14
CA GLY A 121 -11.67 -1.50 -1.21
C GLY A 121 -10.19 -1.56 -1.57
N TRP A 122 -9.86 -2.49 -2.45
CA TRP A 122 -8.52 -2.59 -2.99
C TRP A 122 -8.55 -2.98 -4.47
N HIS A 123 -7.54 -2.51 -5.20
CA HIS A 123 -7.41 -2.73 -6.64
C HIS A 123 -5.94 -2.84 -7.05
N PHE A 124 -5.69 -3.44 -8.22
CA PHE A 124 -4.40 -3.40 -8.90
C PHE A 124 -4.32 -2.18 -9.83
N LYS A 125 -3.11 -1.64 -10.00
CA LYS A 125 -2.81 -0.63 -11.02
C LYS A 125 -1.57 -1.07 -11.79
N TRP A 126 -1.74 -1.20 -13.11
CA TRP A 126 -0.65 -1.48 -14.04
C TRP A 126 0.43 -0.39 -14.00
N LEU A 127 1.70 -0.78 -13.98
CA LEU A 127 2.82 0.14 -13.86
C LEU A 127 3.08 0.93 -15.15
N ASN A 128 2.70 0.44 -16.35
CA ASN A 128 2.83 1.25 -17.57
C ASN A 128 1.77 2.37 -17.67
N ASN A 129 0.76 2.37 -16.78
CA ASN A 129 -0.17 3.47 -16.68
C ASN A 129 0.42 4.69 -15.96
N ILE A 130 -0.28 5.81 -16.10
CA ILE A 130 0.03 7.05 -15.38
C ILE A 130 -0.54 7.08 -13.96
N PHE A 131 0.23 7.69 -13.06
CA PHE A 131 -0.10 7.99 -11.67
C PHE A 131 -0.13 9.51 -11.49
N GLY A 132 -1.23 10.05 -10.97
CA GLY A 132 -1.47 11.49 -10.84
C GLY A 132 -1.65 11.97 -9.40
N PHE A 133 -2.20 13.17 -9.25
CA PHE A 133 -2.37 13.89 -7.98
C PHE A 133 -3.15 13.14 -6.88
N GLY A 134 -4.06 12.22 -7.24
CA GLY A 134 -4.79 11.41 -6.26
C GLY A 134 -4.06 10.14 -5.81
N SER A 135 -2.85 9.89 -6.30
CA SER A 135 -2.10 8.64 -6.06
C SER A 135 -0.97 8.88 -5.06
N PHE A 136 -1.07 8.24 -3.90
CA PHE A 136 -0.15 8.41 -2.79
C PHE A 136 0.60 7.12 -2.52
N VAL A 137 1.92 7.20 -2.32
CA VAL A 137 2.73 6.06 -1.91
C VAL A 137 2.75 6.01 -0.40
N ALA A 138 2.35 4.86 0.18
CA ALA A 138 2.42 4.66 1.61
C ALA A 138 3.87 4.37 2.02
N ILE A 139 4.43 5.20 2.90
CA ILE A 139 5.79 5.06 3.43
C ILE A 139 5.76 5.02 4.96
N ALA A 140 6.64 4.22 5.55
CA ALA A 140 6.90 4.26 6.99
C ALA A 140 7.64 5.57 7.34
N SER A 141 7.22 6.24 8.42
CA SER A 141 7.81 7.49 8.93
C SER A 141 8.37 7.42 10.35
#